data_AF-A0A3D8GTD8-F1
#
_entry.id   AF-A0A3D8GTD8-F1
#
_cell.length_a   1.000
_cell.length_b   1.000
_cell.length_c   1.000
_cell.angle_alpha   90.00
_cell.angle_beta   90.00
_cell.angle_gamma   90.00
#
_symmetry.space_group_name_H-M   'P 1'
#
loop_
_entity.id
_entity.type
_entity.pdbx_description
1 polymer ?
#
loop_
_entity_poly.entity_id
_entity_poly.type
_entity_poly.pdbx_seq_one_letter_code
_entity_poly.pdbx_strand_id
1 'polypeptide(L)'
;MRAADTQAAESFKKRVYNNQPDMPVGFGYKSQWLVIKTENTGEVAKELNLEDIQAANWSTGIDGAEDDYCFVAPPVKGWTIVVNPEMPDISDSTDEGPLKTIQHLSEKFGEAYYFGTHRVVDYHAWAKAINGEIVRAYGYLGESGETLINQGELTAEELKNHFVYTELDHEDPIFPDEEHVLKLSKEWAIDPLMEYKGLNPGVGLVGKRNPK
;
A
#
# COMPACT_ATOMS: atom_id res chain seq x y z
N MET A 1 1.11 43.68 30.16
CA MET A 1 2.27 42.77 30.09
C MET A 1 1.78 41.37 30.40
N ARG A 2 1.45 40.59 29.36
CA ARG A 2 1.28 39.13 29.40
C ARG A 2 1.77 38.63 28.05
N ALA A 3 2.97 38.08 28.07
CA ALA A 3 3.53 37.29 26.99
C ALA A 3 2.91 35.89 27.09
N ALA A 4 2.31 35.41 26.02
CA ALA A 4 2.05 33.99 25.74
C ALA A 4 1.45 33.88 24.33
N ASP A 5 2.25 34.19 23.32
CA ASP A 5 2.00 33.73 21.95
C ASP A 5 3.37 33.39 21.36
N THR A 6 3.88 32.23 21.75
CA THR A 6 5.02 31.60 21.11
C THR A 6 4.77 30.09 21.13
N GLN A 7 4.98 29.49 19.95
CA GLN A 7 5.04 28.06 19.63
C GLN A 7 3.74 27.32 19.35
N ALA A 8 3.35 27.35 18.07
CA ALA A 8 3.10 26.13 17.29
C ALA A 8 3.37 26.43 15.79
N ALA A 9 4.59 26.85 15.47
CA ALA A 9 5.12 26.58 14.15
C ALA A 9 5.88 25.25 14.30
N GLU A 10 5.19 24.14 14.02
CA GLU A 10 5.88 22.87 13.83
C GLU A 10 6.95 23.09 12.77
N SER A 11 8.21 22.95 13.18
CA SER A 11 9.31 22.95 12.24
C SER A 11 9.15 21.70 11.39
N PHE A 12 8.64 21.83 10.17
CA PHE A 12 8.88 20.84 9.12
C PHE A 12 10.41 20.77 8.94
N LYS A 13 11.07 19.87 9.66
CA LYS A 13 12.42 19.47 9.29
C LYS A 13 12.26 18.87 7.91
N LYS A 14 12.74 19.59 6.88
CA LYS A 14 12.86 19.05 5.53
C LYS A 14 13.57 17.71 5.64
N ARG A 15 12.84 16.62 5.42
CA ARG A 15 13.41 15.27 5.54
C ARG A 15 14.53 15.14 4.51
N VAL A 16 15.64 14.54 4.93
CA VAL A 16 16.78 14.32 4.06
C VAL A 16 16.70 12.88 3.60
N TYR A 17 16.38 12.68 2.32
CA TYR A 17 16.39 11.36 1.71
C TYR A 17 17.82 10.99 1.32
N ASN A 18 18.21 9.75 1.63
CA ASN A 18 19.54 9.25 1.33
C ASN A 18 19.49 8.48 0.00
N ASN A 19 20.38 8.80 -0.94
CA ASN A 19 20.49 8.12 -2.23
C ASN A 19 21.57 7.02 -2.26
N GLN A 20 22.16 6.67 -1.12
CA GLN A 20 23.07 5.52 -1.00
C GLN A 20 22.23 4.22 -0.88
N PRO A 21 22.39 3.25 -1.80
CA PRO A 21 21.65 1.99 -1.74
C PRO A 21 21.79 1.28 -0.39
N ASP A 22 20.67 0.83 0.16
CA ASP A 22 20.58 -0.03 1.34
C ASP A 22 19.60 -1.19 1.10
N MET A 23 19.53 -2.11 2.06
CA MET A 23 18.75 -3.33 1.94
C MET A 23 17.24 -3.07 2.11
N PRO A 24 16.38 -3.86 1.46
CA PRO A 24 14.94 -3.80 1.68
C PRO A 24 14.53 -3.87 3.16
N VAL A 25 13.53 -3.06 3.52
CA VAL A 25 12.97 -2.94 4.87
C VAL A 25 11.49 -3.32 4.81
N GLY A 26 11.00 -4.06 5.80
CA GLY A 26 9.59 -4.44 5.90
C GLY A 26 8.69 -3.28 6.35
N PHE A 27 7.43 -3.27 5.91
CA PHE A 27 6.51 -2.13 6.14
C PHE A 27 5.04 -2.50 6.38
N GLY A 28 4.58 -3.71 6.07
CA GLY A 28 3.14 -4.03 5.86
C GLY A 28 2.15 -3.85 7.02
N TYR A 29 2.58 -3.46 8.22
CA TYR A 29 1.69 -3.17 9.35
C TYR A 29 1.36 -1.69 9.43
N LYS A 30 0.10 -1.33 9.71
CA LYS A 30 -0.38 0.06 9.68
C LYS A 30 0.01 0.80 8.40
N SER A 31 -0.15 0.11 7.28
CA SER A 31 0.35 0.59 6.02
C SER A 31 -0.64 0.27 4.91
N GLN A 32 -0.52 1.02 3.83
CA GLN A 32 -1.20 0.71 2.59
C GLN A 32 -0.15 0.73 1.49
N TRP A 33 -0.26 -0.22 0.56
CA TRP A 33 0.71 -0.36 -0.50
C TRP A 33 0.12 -0.90 -1.78
N LEU A 34 0.80 -0.56 -2.87
CA LEU A 34 0.56 -1.09 -4.20
C LEU A 34 1.73 -1.99 -4.58
N VAL A 35 1.44 -3.03 -5.35
CA VAL A 35 2.45 -3.85 -6.05
C VAL A 35 2.11 -3.88 -7.53
N ILE A 36 3.07 -3.51 -8.37
CA ILE A 36 2.87 -3.34 -9.81
C ILE A 36 3.85 -4.24 -10.54
N LYS A 37 3.38 -4.99 -11.56
CA LYS A 37 4.19 -5.97 -12.30
C LYS A 37 5.14 -5.29 -13.30
N THR A 38 6.15 -4.63 -12.76
CA THR A 38 7.16 -3.90 -13.52
C THR A 38 8.42 -3.71 -12.69
N GLU A 39 9.55 -3.48 -13.36
CA GLU A 39 10.81 -3.08 -12.74
C GLU A 39 11.15 -1.61 -13.01
N ASN A 40 10.21 -0.84 -13.60
CA ASN A 40 10.41 0.56 -13.94
C ASN A 40 9.80 1.49 -12.87
N THR A 41 10.53 1.71 -11.78
CA THR A 41 10.18 2.64 -10.69
C THR A 41 9.85 4.05 -11.19
N GLY A 42 10.59 4.55 -12.19
CA GLY A 42 10.38 5.89 -12.73
C GLY A 42 9.05 6.05 -13.46
N GLU A 43 8.67 5.07 -14.28
CA GLU A 43 7.37 5.10 -14.96
C GLU A 43 6.21 4.93 -13.95
N VAL A 44 6.36 4.10 -12.91
CA VAL A 44 5.35 4.01 -11.83
C VAL A 44 5.14 5.36 -11.14
N ALA A 45 6.22 6.06 -10.76
CA ALA A 45 6.12 7.38 -10.14
C ALA A 45 5.40 8.40 -11.05
N LYS A 46 5.67 8.34 -12.36
CA LYS A 46 5.03 9.19 -13.36
C LYS A 46 3.54 8.88 -13.53
N GLU A 47 3.16 7.61 -13.61
CA GLU A 47 1.75 7.20 -13.75
C GLU A 47 0.91 7.59 -12.52
N LEU A 48 1.53 7.56 -11.33
CA LEU A 48 0.93 8.08 -10.09
C LEU A 48 0.92 9.60 -9.99
N ASN A 49 1.47 10.32 -10.98
CA ASN A 49 1.63 11.77 -10.98
C ASN A 49 2.33 12.27 -9.70
N LEU A 50 3.42 11.61 -9.31
CA LEU A 50 4.20 12.05 -8.15
C LEU A 50 4.98 13.33 -8.48
N GLU A 51 4.95 14.27 -7.55
CA GLU A 51 5.66 15.54 -7.56
C GLU A 51 6.75 15.59 -6.48
N ASP A 52 7.62 16.59 -6.56
CA ASP A 52 8.75 16.78 -5.64
C ASP A 52 9.64 15.53 -5.49
N ILE A 53 9.79 14.80 -6.59
CA ILE A 53 10.47 13.50 -6.61
C ILE A 53 11.93 13.64 -6.20
N GLN A 54 12.34 12.83 -5.21
CA GLN A 54 13.70 12.71 -4.72
C GLN A 54 14.12 11.24 -4.69
N ALA A 55 15.39 10.96 -4.97
CA ALA A 55 15.94 9.62 -4.79
C ALA A 55 16.02 9.28 -3.31
N ALA A 56 15.56 8.09 -2.94
CA ALA A 56 15.61 7.60 -1.56
C ALA A 56 15.92 6.11 -1.53
N ASN A 57 16.77 5.71 -0.61
CA ASN A 57 16.99 4.31 -0.25
C ASN A 57 15.79 3.77 0.56
N TRP A 58 15.79 2.49 0.90
CA TRP A 58 14.67 1.88 1.62
C TRP A 58 14.42 2.49 2.98
N SER A 59 15.45 2.68 3.80
CA SER A 59 15.27 3.21 5.15
C SER A 59 14.63 4.60 5.12
N THR A 60 15.20 5.53 4.35
CA THR A 60 14.67 6.91 4.30
C THR A 60 13.39 7.02 3.46
N GLY A 61 13.16 6.07 2.55
CA GLY A 61 11.93 5.95 1.77
C GLY A 61 10.74 5.52 2.61
N ILE A 62 10.88 4.44 3.39
CA ILE A 62 9.85 3.96 4.31
C ILE A 62 9.56 5.00 5.38
N ASP A 63 10.59 5.59 5.98
CA ASP A 63 10.44 6.74 6.86
C ASP A 63 9.55 7.77 6.15
N GLY A 64 9.95 8.20 4.94
CA GLY A 64 9.23 9.13 4.08
C GLY A 64 7.74 8.84 3.95
N ALA A 65 7.39 7.56 3.75
CA ALA A 65 6.01 7.14 3.62
C ALA A 65 5.18 7.38 4.88
N GLU A 66 5.76 7.24 6.08
CA GLU A 66 5.09 7.56 7.35
C GLU A 66 4.78 9.06 7.52
N ASP A 67 5.40 9.96 6.73
CA ASP A 67 5.10 11.40 6.73
C ASP A 67 4.30 11.83 5.48
N ASP A 68 3.35 11.01 5.01
CA ASP A 68 2.45 11.37 3.91
C ASP A 68 3.18 11.60 2.55
N TYR A 69 4.19 10.77 2.29
CA TYR A 69 4.78 10.65 0.95
C TYR A 69 4.52 9.27 0.36
N CYS A 70 4.56 9.17 -0.97
CA CYS A 70 4.66 7.89 -1.65
C CYS A 70 6.12 7.49 -1.76
N PHE A 71 6.49 6.30 -1.25
CA PHE A 71 7.77 5.68 -1.54
C PHE A 71 7.61 4.61 -2.63
N VAL A 72 8.14 4.88 -3.81
CA VAL A 72 8.28 3.91 -4.90
C VAL A 72 9.61 3.19 -4.74
N ALA A 73 9.56 1.97 -4.20
CA ALA A 73 10.74 1.21 -3.84
C ALA A 73 11.54 0.73 -5.08
N PRO A 74 12.83 0.39 -4.91
CA PRO A 74 13.55 -0.43 -5.87
C PRO A 74 12.77 -1.71 -6.22
N PRO A 75 12.82 -2.19 -7.47
CA PRO A 75 12.12 -3.41 -7.85
C PRO A 75 12.59 -4.62 -7.05
N VAL A 76 11.65 -5.45 -6.63
CA VAL A 76 11.89 -6.70 -5.92
C VAL A 76 11.19 -7.83 -6.67
N LYS A 77 11.98 -8.79 -7.17
CA LYS A 77 11.48 -10.02 -7.83
C LYS A 77 10.46 -9.73 -8.95
N GLY A 78 10.74 -8.74 -9.80
CA GLY A 78 9.89 -8.36 -10.93
C GLY A 78 8.65 -7.52 -10.55
N TRP A 79 8.61 -6.98 -9.34
CA TRP A 79 7.54 -6.10 -8.86
C TRP A 79 8.11 -4.77 -8.38
N THR A 80 7.41 -3.68 -8.66
CA THR A 80 7.65 -2.37 -8.05
C THR A 80 6.61 -2.15 -6.97
N ILE A 81 7.05 -1.66 -5.81
CA ILE A 81 6.20 -1.46 -4.64
C ILE A 81 6.03 0.03 -4.41
N VAL A 82 4.82 0.46 -4.08
CA VAL A 82 4.53 1.83 -3.64
C VAL A 82 3.96 1.77 -2.25
N VAL A 83 4.63 2.36 -1.27
CA VAL A 83 4.16 2.43 0.12
C VAL A 83 3.62 3.82 0.38
N ASN A 84 2.39 3.91 0.89
CA ASN A 84 1.75 5.14 1.33
C ASN A 84 0.64 4.81 2.35
N PRO A 85 0.92 4.89 3.68
CA PRO A 85 -0.06 4.67 4.74
C PRO A 85 -1.29 5.59 4.70
N GLU A 86 -1.16 6.79 4.14
CA GLU A 86 -2.20 7.83 4.10
C GLU A 86 -3.06 7.77 2.81
N MET A 87 -2.97 6.67 2.05
CA MET A 87 -3.85 6.45 0.89
C MET A 87 -5.33 6.41 1.34
N PRO A 88 -6.30 6.85 0.53
CA PRO A 88 -7.71 6.63 0.83
C PRO A 88 -8.04 5.16 1.01
N ASP A 89 -9.09 4.85 1.78
CA ASP A 89 -9.55 3.47 1.94
C ASP A 89 -10.10 2.89 0.62
N ILE A 90 -10.25 1.57 0.57
CA ILE A 90 -10.64 0.82 -0.63
C ILE A 90 -12.02 1.19 -1.19
N SER A 91 -12.90 1.80 -0.38
CA SER A 91 -14.23 2.24 -0.80
C SER A 91 -14.21 3.61 -1.48
N ASP A 92 -13.10 4.34 -1.40
CA ASP A 92 -12.94 5.64 -2.04
C ASP A 92 -13.11 5.53 -3.57
N SER A 93 -14.06 6.31 -4.09
CA SER A 93 -14.45 6.31 -5.50
C SER A 93 -13.83 7.43 -6.33
N THR A 94 -12.99 8.28 -5.72
CA THR A 94 -12.20 9.30 -6.41
C THR A 94 -11.13 8.65 -7.28
N ASP A 95 -10.56 9.41 -8.23
CA ASP A 95 -9.48 8.94 -9.09
C ASP A 95 -8.19 8.61 -8.32
N GLU A 96 -8.10 9.03 -7.07
CA GLU A 96 -7.01 8.69 -6.15
C GLU A 96 -7.25 7.41 -5.37
N GLY A 97 -8.50 6.95 -5.33
CA GLY A 97 -8.92 5.75 -4.63
C GLY A 97 -8.14 4.51 -5.07
N PRO A 98 -7.90 3.54 -4.17
CA PRO A 98 -7.09 2.37 -4.45
C PRO A 98 -7.52 1.58 -5.68
N LEU A 99 -8.83 1.35 -5.86
CA LEU A 99 -9.36 0.54 -6.95
C LEU A 99 -9.09 1.17 -8.32
N LYS A 100 -9.39 2.46 -8.49
CA LYS A 100 -9.09 3.18 -9.74
C LYS A 100 -7.58 3.24 -10.01
N THR A 101 -6.80 3.41 -8.95
CA THR A 101 -5.33 3.43 -9.04
C THR A 101 -4.78 2.12 -9.57
N ILE A 102 -5.16 0.97 -8.99
CA ILE A 102 -4.69 -0.33 -9.48
C ILE A 102 -5.29 -0.70 -10.84
N GLN A 103 -6.51 -0.24 -11.15
CA GLN A 103 -7.10 -0.43 -12.46
C GLN A 103 -6.22 0.21 -13.54
N HIS A 104 -5.93 1.50 -13.41
CA HIS A 104 -5.06 2.27 -14.31
C HIS A 104 -3.66 1.64 -14.45
N LEU A 105 -3.03 1.30 -13.32
CA LEU A 105 -1.70 0.70 -13.32
C LEU A 105 -1.69 -0.69 -13.97
N SER A 106 -2.73 -1.50 -13.75
CA SER A 106 -2.83 -2.83 -14.37
C SER A 106 -3.10 -2.75 -15.87
N GLU A 107 -3.81 -1.73 -16.36
CA GLU A 107 -3.97 -1.49 -17.80
C GLU A 107 -2.61 -1.21 -18.45
N LYS A 108 -1.74 -0.45 -17.77
CA LYS A 108 -0.41 -0.07 -18.26
C LYS A 108 0.63 -1.19 -18.13
N PHE A 109 0.65 -1.90 -17.00
CA PHE A 109 1.72 -2.84 -16.62
C PHE A 109 1.27 -4.30 -16.57
N GLY A 110 0.04 -4.59 -16.98
CA GLY A 110 -0.56 -5.93 -16.99
C GLY A 110 -1.19 -6.31 -15.65
N GLU A 111 -0.50 -6.09 -14.52
CA GLU A 111 -1.02 -6.44 -13.20
C GLU A 111 -0.64 -5.40 -12.14
N ALA A 112 -1.60 -5.03 -11.30
CA ALA A 112 -1.37 -4.17 -10.15
C ALA A 112 -2.35 -4.51 -9.02
N TYR A 113 -1.84 -4.63 -7.80
CA TYR A 113 -2.63 -5.04 -6.62
C TYR A 113 -2.49 -4.01 -5.50
N TYR A 114 -3.49 -3.94 -4.65
CA TYR A 114 -3.55 -3.07 -3.47
C TYR A 114 -3.72 -3.92 -2.21
N PHE A 115 -3.13 -3.45 -1.12
CA PHE A 115 -3.28 -4.02 0.21
C PHE A 115 -3.30 -2.89 1.25
N GLY A 116 -4.04 -3.08 2.34
CA GLY A 116 -4.13 -2.12 3.43
C GLY A 116 -4.37 -2.78 4.77
N THR A 117 -3.67 -2.29 5.81
CA THR A 117 -3.84 -2.69 7.21
C THR A 117 -3.87 -1.46 8.11
N HIS A 118 -4.80 -1.39 9.06
CA HIS A 118 -4.78 -0.35 10.10
C HIS A 118 -5.45 -0.80 11.41
N ARG A 119 -4.66 -1.32 12.35
CA ARG A 119 -5.14 -1.86 13.64
C ARG A 119 -5.96 -0.94 14.56
N VAL A 120 -5.95 0.39 14.37
CA VAL A 120 -6.75 1.29 15.24
C VAL A 120 -8.24 1.16 14.93
N VAL A 121 -8.56 1.06 13.65
CA VAL A 121 -9.93 0.94 13.14
C VAL A 121 -10.23 -0.49 12.66
N ASP A 122 -9.25 -1.37 12.83
CA ASP A 122 -9.28 -2.77 12.39
C ASP A 122 -9.59 -2.90 10.88
N TYR A 123 -8.92 -2.05 10.08
CA TYR A 123 -9.06 -2.01 8.62
C TYR A 123 -8.19 -3.07 7.96
N HIS A 124 -8.79 -3.92 7.14
CA HIS A 124 -8.13 -4.98 6.38
C HIS A 124 -8.65 -4.99 4.96
N ALA A 125 -7.78 -4.78 3.97
CA ALA A 125 -8.19 -4.70 2.59
C ALA A 125 -7.16 -5.30 1.62
N TRP A 126 -7.66 -5.89 0.53
CA TRP A 126 -6.87 -6.31 -0.62
C TRP A 126 -7.68 -6.20 -1.91
N ALA A 127 -7.00 -5.86 -2.99
CA ALA A 127 -7.60 -5.87 -4.32
C ALA A 127 -6.58 -6.28 -5.38
N LYS A 128 -7.09 -6.94 -6.42
CA LYS A 128 -6.32 -7.47 -7.54
C LYS A 128 -6.91 -6.91 -8.83
N ALA A 129 -6.06 -6.27 -9.65
CA ALA A 129 -6.42 -5.83 -10.99
C ALA A 129 -5.49 -6.45 -12.04
N ILE A 130 -6.07 -6.87 -13.16
CA ILE A 130 -5.37 -7.49 -14.29
C ILE A 130 -5.87 -6.83 -15.58
N ASN A 131 -4.95 -6.30 -16.39
CA ASN A 131 -5.22 -5.67 -17.69
C ASN A 131 -6.35 -4.63 -17.66
N GLY A 132 -6.44 -3.83 -16.60
CA GLY A 132 -7.48 -2.79 -16.46
C GLY A 132 -8.80 -3.27 -15.87
N GLU A 133 -8.90 -4.51 -15.40
CA GLU A 133 -10.10 -5.06 -14.78
C GLU A 133 -9.86 -5.43 -13.31
N ILE A 134 -10.76 -5.01 -12.42
CA ILE A 134 -10.76 -5.46 -11.02
C ILE A 134 -11.30 -6.89 -10.97
N VAL A 135 -10.42 -7.86 -10.69
CA VAL A 135 -10.79 -9.28 -10.68
C VAL A 135 -11.24 -9.75 -9.29
N ARG A 136 -10.74 -9.11 -8.23
CA ARG A 136 -11.08 -9.40 -6.84
C ARG A 136 -10.84 -8.14 -6.00
N ALA A 137 -11.78 -7.79 -5.12
CA ALA A 137 -11.58 -6.76 -4.11
C ALA A 137 -12.34 -7.12 -2.83
N TYR A 138 -11.68 -6.98 -1.69
CA TYR A 138 -12.28 -7.18 -0.39
C TYR A 138 -11.76 -6.13 0.59
N GLY A 139 -12.64 -5.59 1.42
CA GLY A 139 -12.34 -4.60 2.43
C GLY A 139 -13.26 -4.75 3.62
N TYR A 140 -12.69 -4.68 4.81
CA TYR A 140 -13.40 -4.81 6.07
C TYR A 140 -12.91 -3.77 7.06
N LEU A 141 -13.84 -3.21 7.83
CA LEU A 141 -13.59 -2.23 8.88
C LEU A 141 -14.14 -2.78 10.21
N GLY A 142 -13.27 -3.30 11.07
CA GLY A 142 -13.71 -3.97 12.29
C GLY A 142 -14.27 -3.05 13.38
N GLU A 143 -13.96 -1.75 13.37
CA GLU A 143 -14.56 -0.82 14.35
C GLU A 143 -16.08 -0.66 14.17
N SER A 144 -16.59 -0.82 12.95
CA SER A 144 -18.02 -0.88 12.62
C SER A 144 -18.49 -2.31 12.33
N GLY A 145 -17.55 -3.25 12.17
CA GLY A 145 -17.71 -4.58 11.59
C GLY A 145 -18.45 -4.58 10.26
N GLU A 146 -18.06 -3.64 9.40
CA GLU A 146 -18.63 -3.44 8.08
C GLU A 146 -17.73 -4.05 6.99
N THR A 147 -18.33 -4.83 6.10
CA THR A 147 -17.71 -5.20 4.83
C THR A 147 -17.86 -4.04 3.85
N LEU A 148 -16.79 -3.24 3.69
CA LEU A 148 -16.73 -2.09 2.80
C LEU A 148 -16.91 -2.49 1.32
N ILE A 149 -16.30 -3.61 0.93
CA ILE A 149 -16.42 -4.16 -0.42
C ILE A 149 -16.19 -5.68 -0.39
N ASN A 150 -16.95 -6.41 -1.20
CA ASN A 150 -16.71 -7.81 -1.50
C ASN A 150 -17.09 -8.08 -2.97
N GLN A 151 -16.13 -7.89 -3.87
CA GLN A 151 -16.31 -7.99 -5.31
C GLN A 151 -15.43 -9.10 -5.89
N GLY A 152 -15.97 -9.85 -6.85
CA GLY A 152 -15.27 -10.94 -7.54
C GLY A 152 -15.27 -12.25 -6.77
N GLU A 153 -14.99 -13.34 -7.47
CA GLU A 153 -14.90 -14.68 -6.90
C GLU A 153 -13.66 -14.83 -6.02
N LEU A 154 -13.77 -15.61 -4.94
CA LEU A 154 -12.62 -15.94 -4.08
C LEU A 154 -11.48 -16.53 -4.91
N THR A 155 -10.25 -16.05 -4.68
CA THR A 155 -9.09 -16.58 -5.40
C THR A 155 -8.68 -17.96 -4.86
N ALA A 156 -7.86 -18.68 -5.64
CA ALA A 156 -7.34 -19.98 -5.21
C ALA A 156 -6.54 -19.87 -3.90
N GLU A 157 -5.82 -18.77 -3.68
CA GLU A 157 -5.09 -18.49 -2.45
C GLU A 157 -6.04 -18.22 -1.27
N GLU A 158 -7.12 -17.45 -1.46
CA GLU A 158 -8.13 -17.25 -0.42
C GLU A 158 -8.76 -18.60 0.00
N LEU A 159 -9.18 -19.41 -0.98
CA LEU A 159 -9.76 -20.74 -0.72
C LEU A 159 -8.78 -21.69 -0.04
N LYS A 160 -7.52 -21.73 -0.49
CA LYS A 160 -6.46 -22.57 0.08
C LYS A 160 -6.17 -22.23 1.54
N ASN A 161 -6.24 -20.95 1.92
CA ASN A 161 -5.98 -20.51 3.29
C ASN A 161 -7.27 -20.40 4.14
N HIS A 162 -8.42 -20.80 3.61
CA HIS A 162 -9.73 -20.70 4.26
C HIS A 162 -10.14 -19.27 4.63
N PHE A 163 -9.76 -18.30 3.79
CA PHE A 163 -10.14 -16.88 3.93
C PHE A 163 -11.56 -16.67 3.38
N VAL A 164 -12.53 -17.22 4.10
CA VAL A 164 -13.96 -17.11 3.82
C VAL A 164 -14.61 -16.46 5.04
N TYR A 165 -14.87 -15.18 4.92
CA TYR A 165 -15.36 -14.35 6.02
C TYR A 165 -16.88 -14.28 6.05
N THR A 166 -17.42 -14.05 7.23
CA THR A 166 -18.86 -13.91 7.48
C THR A 166 -19.15 -12.58 8.16
N GLU A 167 -20.38 -12.10 7.98
CA GLU A 167 -20.82 -10.84 8.58
C GLU A 167 -20.98 -10.94 10.10
N LEU A 168 -20.99 -9.79 10.77
CA LEU A 168 -21.11 -9.68 12.24
C LEU A 168 -22.32 -10.41 12.84
N ASP A 169 -23.42 -10.53 12.09
CA ASP A 169 -24.68 -11.12 12.55
C ASP A 169 -24.77 -12.64 12.33
N HIS A 170 -23.72 -13.26 11.80
CA HIS A 170 -23.61 -14.70 11.65
C HIS A 170 -23.47 -15.41 13.01
N GLU A 171 -23.94 -16.66 13.11
CA GLU A 171 -23.88 -17.46 14.37
C GLU A 171 -22.44 -17.68 14.83
N ASP A 172 -21.54 -17.96 13.88
CA ASP A 172 -20.10 -18.07 14.06
C ASP A 172 -19.40 -17.07 13.13
N PRO A 173 -19.19 -15.81 13.56
CA PRO A 173 -18.60 -14.79 12.70
C PRO A 173 -17.09 -15.02 12.52
N ILE A 174 -16.61 -14.86 11.30
CA ILE A 174 -15.21 -15.04 10.91
C ILE A 174 -14.75 -13.74 10.25
N PHE A 175 -13.78 -13.08 10.86
CA PHE A 175 -13.26 -11.79 10.41
C PHE A 175 -11.84 -11.91 9.85
N PRO A 176 -11.47 -11.02 8.92
CA PRO A 176 -10.08 -10.87 8.51
C PRO A 176 -9.23 -10.26 9.63
N ASP A 177 -7.93 -10.46 9.55
CA ASP A 177 -6.94 -9.75 10.38
C ASP A 177 -5.75 -9.28 9.53
N GLU A 178 -4.81 -8.56 10.14
CA GLU A 178 -3.64 -8.02 9.43
C GLU A 178 -2.78 -9.15 8.82
N GLU A 179 -2.69 -10.32 9.47
CA GLU A 179 -1.90 -11.45 8.99
C GLU A 179 -2.46 -12.04 7.70
N HIS A 180 -3.79 -12.07 7.55
CA HIS A 180 -4.45 -12.48 6.31
C HIS A 180 -4.05 -11.58 5.13
N VAL A 181 -3.95 -10.27 5.35
CA VAL A 181 -3.52 -9.30 4.33
C VAL A 181 -2.07 -9.53 3.92
N LEU A 182 -1.15 -9.67 4.90
CA LEU A 182 0.27 -9.93 4.61
C LEU A 182 0.46 -11.27 3.87
N LYS A 183 -0.29 -12.29 4.29
CA LYS A 183 -0.28 -13.62 3.69
C LYS A 183 -0.75 -13.57 2.23
N LEU A 184 -1.84 -12.87 1.93
CA LEU A 184 -2.31 -12.70 0.55
C LEU A 184 -1.31 -11.89 -0.29
N SER A 185 -0.75 -10.81 0.23
CA SER A 185 0.30 -10.05 -0.47
C SER A 185 1.45 -10.97 -0.88
N LYS A 186 1.92 -11.81 0.05
CA LYS A 186 3.00 -12.77 -0.20
C LYS A 186 2.67 -13.82 -1.24
N GLU A 187 1.44 -14.35 -1.23
CA GLU A 187 1.03 -15.38 -2.18
C GLU A 187 0.70 -14.80 -3.56
N TRP A 188 0.19 -13.57 -3.64
CA TRP A 188 -0.13 -12.90 -4.91
C TRP A 188 1.09 -12.27 -5.59
N ALA A 189 1.99 -11.63 -4.83
CA ALA A 189 3.07 -10.84 -5.43
C ALA A 189 4.34 -10.79 -4.56
N ILE A 190 4.27 -10.09 -3.42
CA ILE A 190 5.42 -9.77 -2.58
C ILE A 190 5.12 -9.94 -1.09
N ASP A 191 6.10 -10.44 -0.35
CA ASP A 191 6.12 -10.44 1.10
C ASP A 191 6.45 -9.02 1.59
N PRO A 192 5.51 -8.30 2.21
CA PRO A 192 5.74 -6.93 2.68
C PRO A 192 6.72 -6.87 3.86
N LEU A 193 7.08 -8.01 4.47
CA LEU A 193 8.14 -8.09 5.48
C LEU A 193 9.54 -8.29 4.86
N MET A 194 9.63 -8.40 3.53
CA MET A 194 10.87 -8.58 2.76
C MET A 194 11.71 -9.78 3.19
N GLU A 195 11.06 -10.85 3.67
CA GLU A 195 11.72 -12.09 4.10
C GLU A 195 12.15 -12.98 2.92
N TYR A 196 13.05 -12.46 2.09
CA TYR A 196 13.65 -13.18 0.98
C TYR A 196 15.15 -13.35 1.15
N LYS A 197 15.66 -14.48 0.63
CA LYS A 197 17.09 -14.68 0.46
C LYS A 197 17.56 -14.01 -0.83
N GLY A 198 18.76 -13.42 -0.81
CA GLY A 198 19.42 -12.87 -2.00
C GLY A 198 18.83 -11.57 -2.52
N LEU A 199 18.23 -10.75 -1.64
CA LEU A 199 17.88 -9.38 -1.97
C LEU A 199 19.15 -8.54 -2.19
N ASN A 200 19.02 -7.52 -3.04
CA ASN A 200 20.10 -6.57 -3.32
C ASN A 200 19.72 -5.18 -2.77
N PRO A 201 20.70 -4.38 -2.37
CA PRO A 201 20.43 -3.01 -1.98
C PRO A 201 20.01 -2.16 -3.20
N GLY A 202 19.21 -1.13 -2.98
CA GLY A 202 18.70 -0.30 -4.06
C GLY A 202 18.30 1.12 -3.65
N VAL A 203 18.00 1.95 -4.66
CA VAL A 203 17.50 3.32 -4.49
C VAL A 203 16.22 3.46 -5.30
N GLY A 204 15.15 3.85 -4.62
CA GLY A 204 13.85 4.14 -5.18
C GLY A 204 13.62 5.65 -5.25
N LEU A 205 12.34 6.03 -5.21
CA LEU A 205 11.89 7.41 -5.34
C LEU A 205 10.89 7.72 -4.22
N VAL A 206 10.99 8.91 -3.63
CA VAL A 206 9.96 9.48 -2.76
C VAL A 206 9.37 10.69 -3.45
N GLY A 207 8.05 10.85 -3.40
CA GLY A 207 7.35 12.01 -3.93
C GLY A 207 5.95 12.14 -3.35
N LYS A 208 5.31 13.29 -3.55
CA LYS A 208 3.92 13.51 -3.14
C LYS A 208 2.98 13.21 -4.29
N ARG A 209 1.86 12.54 -4.01
CA ARG A 209 0.81 12.39 -5.00
C ARG A 209 0.08 13.73 -5.15
N ASN A 210 -0.07 14.22 -6.37
CA ASN A 210 -0.86 15.42 -6.64
C ASN A 210 -2.26 15.00 -7.14
N PRO A 211 -3.34 15.37 -6.43
CA PRO A 211 -4.69 15.15 -6.91
C PRO A 211 -4.94 15.89 -8.22
N LYS A 212 -5.48 15.17 -9.21
CA LYS A 212 -5.96 15.78 -10.46
C LYS A 212 -7.35 16.37 -10.32
#